data_AF-A0A0Q2LVG0-F1
#
_entry.id   AF-A0A0Q2LVG0-F1
#
_cell.length_a   1.000
_cell.length_b   1.000
_cell.length_c   1.000
_cell.angle_alpha   90.00
_cell.angle_beta   90.00
_cell.angle_gamma   90.00
#
_symmetry.space_group_name_H-M   'P 1'
#
loop_
_entity.id
_entity.type
_entity.pdbx_description
1 polymer ?
#
loop_
_entity_poly.entity_id
_entity_poly.type
_entity_poly.pdbx_seq_one_letter_code
_entity_poly.pdbx_strand_id
1 'polypeptide(L)'
;MSRRLVAVLAVLVCAACSAHHPVSRPTVTGAAGPKTVQQLCDAQTWPRPVPNVVGRLLYQAKDGALECYQLKAVAPDGHDPLNRPARPAEKTYRIVAVSPATGTPVGRHDAVTVELAEIDPTEPPAFRPCDWVSATEAAGIMGGPVNAEPLGAEPGSVDIACIYDKPHDVGDGVEVDLQTSGAFAVDASSEFALATGTGEAVDGIGLKAACVDELTTTPPSTTLVVLLSGERILRVTQGFGSCANLKRFAQVAIGRID
;
A
#
# COMPACT_ATOMS: atom_id res chain seq x y z
N MET A 1 24.66 -7.71 -99.08
CA MET A 1 25.32 -7.50 -97.77
C MET A 1 24.23 -7.44 -96.72
N SER A 2 24.12 -8.50 -95.93
CA SER A 2 22.91 -8.95 -95.24
C SER A 2 22.83 -8.55 -93.77
N ARG A 3 21.57 -8.43 -93.34
CA ARG A 3 20.94 -8.14 -92.04
C ARG A 3 21.08 -9.24 -90.97
N ARG A 4 20.98 -8.81 -89.68
CA ARG A 4 20.39 -9.48 -88.48
C ARG A 4 21.16 -10.72 -87.94
N LEU A 5 21.07 -11.25 -86.71
CA LEU A 5 20.09 -11.38 -85.58
C LEU A 5 20.93 -11.77 -84.29
N VAL A 6 20.70 -11.27 -83.07
CA VAL A 6 19.82 -11.74 -81.93
C VAL A 6 20.40 -12.77 -80.92
N ALA A 7 20.14 -12.48 -79.62
CA ALA A 7 19.95 -13.32 -78.40
C ALA A 7 21.15 -14.06 -77.75
N VAL A 8 21.56 -13.78 -76.49
CA VAL A 8 20.97 -13.97 -75.13
C VAL A 8 21.26 -15.36 -74.52
N LEU A 9 21.97 -15.40 -73.39
CA LEU A 9 21.47 -16.00 -72.14
C LEU A 9 22.32 -15.57 -70.93
N ALA A 10 21.65 -15.07 -69.89
CA ALA A 10 22.21 -14.68 -68.59
C ALA A 10 21.95 -15.80 -67.57
N VAL A 11 22.92 -16.06 -66.69
CA VAL A 11 22.77 -16.97 -65.55
C VAL A 11 22.91 -16.16 -64.26
N LEU A 12 21.83 -16.14 -63.47
CA LEU A 12 21.79 -15.58 -62.12
C LEU A 12 22.52 -16.51 -61.13
N VAL A 13 23.33 -15.92 -60.24
CA VAL A 13 23.83 -16.57 -59.01
C VAL A 13 23.26 -15.79 -57.82
N CYS A 14 22.43 -16.45 -57.01
CA CYS A 14 21.87 -15.90 -55.77
C CYS A 14 22.91 -15.97 -54.64
N ALA A 15 23.31 -14.82 -54.10
CA ALA A 15 24.03 -14.73 -52.82
C ALA A 15 23.05 -14.20 -51.74
N ALA A 16 22.88 -14.99 -50.69
CA ALA A 16 21.93 -14.74 -49.60
C ALA A 16 22.44 -13.65 -48.65
N CYS A 17 21.67 -12.57 -48.49
CA CYS A 17 21.83 -11.59 -47.42
C CYS A 17 21.22 -12.14 -46.13
N SER A 18 22.03 -12.29 -45.07
CA SER A 18 21.56 -12.63 -43.73
C SER A 18 20.92 -11.39 -43.09
N ALA A 19 19.58 -11.32 -43.13
CA ALA A 19 18.81 -10.35 -42.36
C ALA A 19 18.88 -10.71 -40.87
N HIS A 20 19.46 -9.83 -40.06
CA HIS A 20 19.33 -9.88 -38.60
C HIS A 20 17.89 -9.48 -38.25
N HIS A 21 17.02 -10.46 -38.06
CA HIS A 21 15.73 -10.19 -37.43
C HIS A 21 15.96 -9.88 -35.94
N PRO A 22 15.47 -8.75 -35.41
CA PRO A 22 15.39 -8.57 -33.98
C PRO A 22 14.46 -9.66 -33.43
N VAL A 23 15.03 -10.58 -32.64
CA VAL A 23 14.24 -11.55 -31.88
C VAL A 23 13.40 -10.75 -30.89
N SER A 24 12.10 -10.65 -31.15
CA SER A 24 11.14 -10.12 -30.19
C SER A 24 11.28 -10.93 -28.90
N ARG A 25 11.63 -10.25 -27.80
CA ARG A 25 11.55 -10.87 -26.47
C ARG A 25 10.12 -11.39 -26.28
N PRO A 26 9.92 -12.58 -25.71
CA PRO A 26 8.59 -13.01 -25.32
C PRO A 26 8.04 -12.00 -24.33
N THR A 27 6.94 -11.34 -24.71
CA THR A 27 6.11 -10.60 -23.77
C THR A 27 5.64 -11.61 -22.74
N VAL A 28 6.21 -11.54 -21.53
CA VAL A 28 5.61 -12.21 -20.37
C VAL A 28 4.30 -11.47 -20.14
N THR A 29 3.20 -11.97 -20.70
CA THR A 29 1.87 -11.71 -20.20
C THR A 29 1.81 -12.33 -18.81
N GLY A 30 2.38 -11.65 -17.82
CA GLY A 30 2.01 -11.87 -16.44
C GLY A 30 0.52 -11.64 -16.37
N ALA A 31 -0.22 -12.61 -15.82
CA ALA A 31 -1.62 -12.37 -15.49
C ALA A 31 -1.67 -11.05 -14.72
N ALA A 32 -2.48 -10.10 -15.20
CA ALA A 32 -2.66 -8.84 -14.50
C ALA A 32 -3.10 -9.20 -13.07
N GLY A 33 -2.29 -8.83 -12.08
CA GLY A 33 -2.63 -9.06 -10.68
C GLY A 33 -3.93 -8.35 -10.30
N PRO A 34 -4.48 -8.62 -9.10
CA PRO A 34 -5.64 -7.92 -8.59
C PRO A 34 -5.44 -6.40 -8.68
N LYS A 35 -6.47 -5.69 -9.14
CA LYS A 35 -6.50 -4.22 -9.23
C LYS A 35 -7.37 -3.57 -8.16
N THR A 36 -8.11 -4.39 -7.41
CA THR A 36 -8.96 -3.94 -6.30
C THR A 36 -8.81 -4.91 -5.13
N VAL A 37 -9.09 -4.45 -3.91
CA VAL A 37 -9.09 -5.33 -2.73
C VAL A 37 -10.14 -6.44 -2.88
N GLN A 38 -11.30 -6.14 -3.47
CA GLN A 38 -12.31 -7.16 -3.77
C GLN A 38 -11.76 -8.29 -4.65
N GLN A 39 -11.04 -7.96 -5.73
CA GLN A 39 -10.38 -8.96 -6.58
C GLN A 39 -9.29 -9.72 -5.82
N LEU A 40 -8.59 -9.05 -4.91
CA LEU A 40 -7.58 -9.68 -4.07
C LEU A 40 -8.23 -10.70 -3.11
N CYS A 41 -9.37 -10.37 -2.50
CA CYS A 41 -10.15 -11.26 -1.66
C CYS A 41 -10.79 -12.42 -2.45
N ASP A 42 -11.28 -12.16 -3.68
CA ASP A 42 -11.82 -13.17 -4.60
C ASP A 42 -10.76 -14.22 -4.96
N ALA A 43 -9.51 -13.81 -5.12
CA ALA A 43 -8.41 -14.67 -5.53
C ALA A 43 -7.87 -15.58 -4.41
N GLN A 44 -8.30 -15.38 -3.16
CA GLN A 44 -7.82 -16.18 -2.04
C GLN A 44 -8.38 -17.61 -2.05
N THR A 45 -7.60 -18.55 -1.53
CA THR A 45 -8.09 -19.91 -1.26
C THR A 45 -8.89 -19.92 0.04
N TRP A 46 -10.13 -20.38 -0.03
CA TRP A 46 -11.04 -20.52 1.12
C TRP A 46 -11.26 -22.00 1.47
N PRO A 47 -11.49 -22.37 2.74
CA PRO A 47 -11.62 -21.50 3.92
C PRO A 47 -10.28 -20.89 4.38
N ARG A 48 -10.34 -19.68 4.94
CA ARG A 48 -9.16 -18.95 5.46
C ARG A 48 -9.23 -18.84 6.98
N PRO A 49 -8.08 -18.80 7.68
CA PRO A 49 -8.06 -18.62 9.12
C PRO A 49 -8.53 -17.21 9.50
N VAL A 50 -9.43 -17.11 10.49
CA VAL A 50 -9.80 -15.82 11.10
C VAL A 50 -8.53 -15.10 11.60
N PRO A 51 -8.30 -13.83 11.23
CA PRO A 51 -7.08 -13.11 11.59
C PRO A 51 -7.00 -12.79 13.09
N ASN A 52 -5.80 -12.52 13.58
CA ASN A 52 -5.60 -12.04 14.95
C ASN A 52 -5.79 -10.51 15.02
N VAL A 53 -6.99 -10.07 15.39
CA VAL A 53 -7.38 -8.65 15.44
C VAL A 53 -7.74 -8.18 16.84
N VAL A 54 -7.63 -9.04 17.85
CA VAL A 54 -7.87 -8.64 19.24
C VAL A 54 -6.83 -7.59 19.65
N GLY A 55 -7.31 -6.54 20.32
CA GLY A 55 -6.55 -5.36 20.69
C GLY A 55 -6.49 -4.29 19.61
N ARG A 56 -6.94 -4.54 18.37
CA ARG A 56 -6.88 -3.58 17.26
C ARG A 56 -8.07 -2.61 17.27
N LEU A 57 -7.87 -1.45 16.64
CA LEU A 57 -8.94 -0.49 16.39
C LEU A 57 -9.91 -1.05 15.36
N LEU A 58 -11.22 -0.95 15.63
CA LEU A 58 -12.26 -1.53 14.77
C LEU A 58 -12.18 -1.01 13.33
N TYR A 59 -12.09 0.31 13.14
CA TYR A 59 -12.14 0.92 11.81
C TYR A 59 -10.94 0.50 10.95
N GLN A 60 -9.74 0.46 11.52
CA GLN A 60 -8.56 0.01 10.80
C GLN A 60 -8.57 -1.50 10.54
N ALA A 61 -9.08 -2.31 11.48
CA ALA A 61 -9.19 -3.75 11.26
C ALA A 61 -10.25 -4.08 10.19
N LYS A 62 -11.35 -3.31 10.15
CA LYS A 62 -12.42 -3.44 9.15
C LYS A 62 -11.89 -3.21 7.74
N ASP A 63 -11.15 -2.12 7.53
CA ASP A 63 -10.59 -1.74 6.23
C ASP A 63 -9.20 -2.37 6.00
N GLY A 64 -8.84 -3.37 6.82
CA GLY A 64 -7.59 -4.11 6.78
C GLY A 64 -7.85 -5.60 6.92
N ALA A 65 -7.31 -6.24 7.96
CA ALA A 65 -7.34 -7.71 8.11
C ALA A 65 -8.74 -8.36 8.03
N LEU A 66 -9.82 -7.64 8.32
CA LEU A 66 -11.19 -8.14 8.26
C LEU A 66 -11.91 -7.81 6.95
N GLU A 67 -11.31 -7.05 6.03
CA GLU A 67 -11.96 -6.54 4.82
C GLU A 67 -12.48 -7.67 3.91
N CYS A 68 -11.77 -8.80 3.85
CA CYS A 68 -12.19 -9.95 3.06
C CYS A 68 -13.30 -10.81 3.70
N TYR A 69 -13.75 -10.51 4.92
CA TYR A 69 -14.68 -11.33 5.70
C TYR A 69 -16.06 -10.67 5.83
N GLN A 70 -17.10 -11.48 6.04
CA GLN A 70 -18.42 -10.96 6.42
C GLN A 70 -18.43 -10.52 7.88
N LEU A 71 -18.04 -9.27 8.11
CA LEU A 71 -17.87 -8.71 9.45
C LEU A 71 -19.21 -8.32 10.12
N LYS A 72 -19.35 -8.69 11.39
CA LYS A 72 -20.33 -8.13 12.32
C LYS A 72 -19.60 -7.56 13.51
N ALA A 73 -19.97 -6.39 13.96
CA ALA A 73 -19.40 -5.77 15.15
C ALA A 73 -20.46 -5.65 16.24
N VAL A 74 -20.08 -5.87 17.50
CA VAL A 74 -21.00 -5.81 18.65
C VAL A 74 -20.38 -4.91 19.72
N ALA A 75 -20.95 -3.72 19.87
CA ALA A 75 -20.61 -2.77 20.93
C ALA A 75 -21.12 -3.25 22.31
N PRO A 76 -20.64 -2.68 23.43
CA PRO A 76 -21.06 -3.09 24.78
C PRO A 76 -22.56 -3.01 25.07
N ASP A 77 -23.28 -2.11 24.40
CA ASP A 77 -24.74 -1.95 24.47
C ASP A 77 -25.49 -2.84 23.45
N GLY A 78 -24.77 -3.69 22.70
CA GLY A 78 -25.29 -4.65 21.75
C GLY A 78 -25.55 -4.12 20.33
N HIS A 79 -25.31 -2.83 20.05
CA HIS A 79 -25.46 -2.33 18.68
C HIS A 79 -24.26 -2.68 17.80
N ASP A 80 -24.46 -2.64 16.48
CA ASP A 80 -23.39 -2.76 15.49
C ASP A 80 -22.97 -1.36 15.03
N PRO A 81 -21.81 -0.83 15.47
CA PRO A 81 -21.39 0.53 15.14
C PRO A 81 -21.05 0.72 13.65
N LEU A 82 -20.83 -0.36 12.90
CA LEU A 82 -20.53 -0.28 11.46
C LEU A 82 -21.80 -0.05 10.64
N ASN A 83 -22.92 -0.62 11.08
CA ASN A 83 -24.21 -0.53 10.38
C ASN A 83 -25.20 0.45 11.04
N ARG A 84 -25.00 0.76 12.33
CA ARG A 84 -25.83 1.64 13.15
C ARG A 84 -24.92 2.49 14.05
N PRO A 85 -24.19 3.46 13.48
CA PRO A 85 -23.26 4.27 14.25
C PRO A 85 -24.00 5.04 15.36
N ALA A 86 -23.43 5.01 16.56
CA ALA A 86 -23.88 5.84 17.67
C ALA A 86 -23.78 7.34 17.30
N ARG A 87 -24.67 8.17 17.84
CA ARG A 87 -24.58 9.63 17.71
C ARG A 87 -24.14 10.25 19.04
N PRO A 88 -23.17 11.18 19.05
CA PRO A 88 -22.32 11.60 17.93
C PRO A 88 -21.35 10.50 17.47
N ALA A 89 -20.90 10.58 16.22
CA ALA A 89 -20.16 9.54 15.48
C ALA A 89 -18.69 9.34 15.93
N GLU A 90 -18.31 9.82 17.11
CA GLU A 90 -16.92 9.91 17.57
C GLU A 90 -16.46 8.72 18.42
N LYS A 91 -17.29 7.70 18.62
CA LYS A 91 -16.88 6.55 19.44
C LYS A 91 -15.92 5.64 18.68
N THR A 92 -14.65 5.68 19.05
CA THR A 92 -13.64 4.71 18.62
C THR A 92 -13.73 3.45 19.49
N TYR A 93 -13.68 2.29 18.86
CA TYR A 93 -13.77 0.99 19.52
C TYR A 93 -12.52 0.15 19.33
N ARG A 94 -12.18 -0.61 20.37
CA ARG A 94 -11.15 -1.65 20.36
C ARG A 94 -11.79 -3.01 20.31
N ILE A 95 -11.29 -3.90 19.45
CA ILE A 95 -11.73 -5.29 19.40
C ILE A 95 -11.18 -6.02 20.63
N VAL A 96 -12.05 -6.65 21.41
CA VAL A 96 -11.67 -7.40 22.62
C VAL A 96 -11.86 -8.91 22.47
N ALA A 97 -12.73 -9.34 21.56
CA ALA A 97 -12.88 -10.75 21.21
C ALA A 97 -13.30 -10.92 19.75
N VAL A 98 -13.06 -12.11 19.20
CA VAL A 98 -13.45 -12.50 17.85
C VAL A 98 -14.05 -13.90 17.85
N SER A 99 -15.11 -14.09 17.07
CA SER A 99 -15.80 -15.36 16.89
C SER A 99 -16.11 -15.59 15.40
N PRO A 100 -15.75 -16.76 14.82
CA PRO A 100 -15.00 -17.85 15.43
C PRO A 100 -13.60 -17.43 15.90
N ALA A 101 -12.99 -18.22 16.79
CA ALA A 101 -11.69 -17.88 17.36
C ALA A 101 -10.61 -17.70 16.28
N THR A 102 -9.64 -16.81 16.51
CA THR A 102 -8.49 -16.62 15.64
C THR A 102 -7.85 -17.94 15.20
N GLY A 103 -7.50 -18.05 13.92
CA GLY A 103 -6.95 -19.27 13.32
C GLY A 103 -8.01 -20.27 12.85
N THR A 104 -9.27 -20.15 13.28
CA THR A 104 -10.36 -21.03 12.80
C THR A 104 -10.57 -20.81 11.30
N PRO A 105 -10.53 -21.86 10.46
CA PRO A 105 -10.87 -21.73 9.04
C PRO A 105 -12.35 -21.41 8.88
N VAL A 106 -12.66 -20.31 8.19
CA VAL A 106 -14.02 -19.90 7.85
C VAL A 106 -14.15 -19.73 6.35
N GLY A 107 -15.33 -20.03 5.81
CA GLY A 107 -15.68 -19.72 4.44
C GLY A 107 -15.83 -18.22 4.24
N ARG A 108 -15.71 -17.79 2.99
CA ARG A 108 -15.75 -16.37 2.61
C ARG A 108 -16.99 -15.62 3.08
N HIS A 109 -18.12 -16.32 3.10
CA HIS A 109 -19.42 -15.74 3.43
C HIS A 109 -19.89 -16.10 4.84
N ASP A 110 -19.05 -16.82 5.60
CA ASP A 110 -19.34 -17.09 7.00
C ASP A 110 -19.08 -15.83 7.81
N ALA A 111 -19.96 -15.57 8.79
CA ALA A 111 -19.86 -14.37 9.60
C ALA A 111 -18.67 -14.45 10.57
N VAL A 112 -17.87 -13.39 10.58
CA VAL A 112 -16.87 -13.12 11.63
C VAL A 112 -17.43 -12.02 12.50
N THR A 113 -17.65 -12.32 13.78
CA THR A 113 -18.17 -11.37 14.76
C THR A 113 -17.04 -10.88 15.66
N VAL A 114 -16.94 -9.57 15.83
CA VAL A 114 -16.02 -8.94 16.79
C VAL A 114 -16.81 -8.30 17.92
N GLU A 115 -16.37 -8.56 19.15
CA GLU A 115 -16.87 -7.86 20.34
C GLU A 115 -15.96 -6.68 20.63
N LEU A 116 -16.55 -5.59 21.08
CA LEU A 116 -15.88 -4.31 21.22
C LEU A 116 -15.88 -3.80 22.65
N ALA A 117 -14.86 -3.01 22.97
CA ALA A 117 -14.85 -2.09 24.09
C ALA A 117 -14.66 -0.66 23.60
N GLU A 118 -15.24 0.30 24.31
CA GLU A 118 -14.97 1.72 24.10
C GLU A 118 -13.52 2.01 24.47
N ILE A 119 -12.86 2.87 23.70
CA ILE A 119 -11.49 3.30 24.00
C ILE A 119 -11.52 4.41 25.04
N ASP A 120 -10.57 4.38 25.97
CA ASP A 120 -10.29 5.48 26.87
C ASP A 120 -9.49 6.55 26.10
N PRO A 121 -10.05 7.75 25.85
CA PRO A 121 -9.33 8.81 25.13
C PRO A 121 -8.14 9.37 25.93
N THR A 122 -7.98 8.98 27.20
CA THR A 122 -6.85 9.38 28.06
C THR A 122 -5.72 8.36 28.08
N GLU A 123 -5.86 7.23 27.37
CA GLU A 123 -4.82 6.23 27.22
C GLU A 123 -3.56 6.86 26.61
N PRO A 124 -2.36 6.65 27.19
CA PRO A 124 -1.14 7.22 26.63
C PRO A 124 -0.83 6.63 25.24
N PRO A 125 -0.17 7.38 24.35
CA PRO A 125 0.23 6.86 23.05
C PRO A 125 1.10 5.59 23.19
N ALA A 126 0.82 4.58 22.36
CA ALA A 126 1.67 3.39 22.24
C ALA A 126 2.84 3.61 21.29
N PHE A 127 2.68 4.51 20.32
CA PHE A 127 3.64 4.74 19.25
C PHE A 127 4.18 6.17 19.26
N ARG A 128 5.38 6.33 18.72
CA ARG A 128 6.06 7.62 18.57
C ARG A 128 6.51 7.82 17.10
N PRO A 129 5.55 7.97 16.16
CA PRO A 129 5.88 7.95 14.73
C PRO A 129 6.79 9.11 14.30
N CYS A 130 6.67 10.27 14.95
CA CYS A 130 7.53 11.41 14.66
C CYS A 130 8.99 11.25 15.14
N ASP A 131 9.33 10.16 15.83
CA ASP A 131 10.73 9.83 16.12
C ASP A 131 11.43 9.18 14.90
N TRP A 132 10.68 8.65 13.92
CA TRP A 132 11.24 8.01 12.72
C TRP A 132 11.95 8.98 11.80
N VAL A 133 11.42 10.20 11.68
CA VAL A 133 12.10 11.34 11.06
C VAL A 133 11.89 12.53 11.98
N SER A 134 12.96 13.13 12.49
CA SER A 134 12.80 14.29 13.37
C SER A 134 12.31 15.50 12.57
N ALA A 135 11.63 16.44 13.23
CA ALA A 135 11.21 17.70 12.58
C ALA A 135 12.40 18.46 11.96
N THR A 136 13.60 18.37 12.55
CA THR A 136 14.82 18.97 11.99
C THR A 136 15.27 18.29 10.70
N GLU A 137 15.21 16.96 10.64
CA GLU A 137 15.56 16.21 9.43
C GLU A 137 14.54 16.44 8.32
N ALA A 138 13.26 16.39 8.66
CA ALA A 138 12.18 16.72 7.74
C ALA A 138 12.33 18.15 7.19
N ALA A 139 12.61 19.12 8.06
CA ALA A 139 12.89 20.50 7.65
C ALA A 139 14.07 20.61 6.69
N GLY A 140 15.15 19.85 6.94
CA GLY A 140 16.32 19.79 6.06
C GLY A 140 16.00 19.21 4.68
N ILE A 141 15.12 18.22 4.60
CA ILE A 141 14.68 17.62 3.33
C ILE A 141 13.70 18.55 2.59
N MET A 142 12.77 19.17 3.32
CA MET A 142 11.71 20.03 2.76
C MET A 142 12.16 21.47 2.49
N GLY A 143 13.37 21.85 2.92
CA GLY A 143 13.95 23.16 2.65
C GLY A 143 13.36 24.30 3.48
N GLY A 144 12.81 24.03 4.65
CA GLY A 144 12.17 25.03 5.50
C GLY A 144 11.65 24.45 6.82
N PRO A 145 11.21 25.28 7.77
CA PRO A 145 10.65 24.81 9.03
C PRO A 145 9.37 24.00 8.79
N VAL A 146 9.19 22.95 9.60
CA VAL A 146 8.01 22.09 9.58
C VAL A 146 7.48 21.86 11.00
N ASN A 147 6.19 21.62 11.11
CA ASN A 147 5.55 21.07 12.30
C ASN A 147 5.42 19.56 12.11
N ALA A 148 5.66 18.79 13.16
CA ALA A 148 5.49 17.34 13.15
C ALA A 148 4.30 16.96 14.02
N GLU A 149 3.34 16.23 13.46
CA GLU A 149 2.12 15.79 14.14
C GLU A 149 1.97 14.27 14.04
N PRO A 150 1.90 13.53 15.17
CA PRO A 150 1.68 12.10 15.14
C PRO A 150 0.20 11.78 14.89
N LEU A 151 -0.07 10.81 14.03
CA LEU A 151 -1.39 10.23 13.80
C LEU A 151 -1.38 8.72 14.07
N GLY A 152 -2.53 8.19 14.51
CA GLY A 152 -2.68 6.76 14.79
C GLY A 152 -1.74 6.27 15.89
N ALA A 153 -1.36 7.13 16.84
CA ALA A 153 -0.39 6.81 17.88
C ALA A 153 -1.02 6.05 19.06
N GLU A 154 -2.35 5.95 19.09
CA GLU A 154 -3.07 5.20 20.12
C GLU A 154 -2.74 3.70 20.10
N PRO A 155 -2.85 3.02 21.26
CA PRO A 155 -2.64 1.58 21.33
C PRO A 155 -3.56 0.84 20.37
N GLY A 156 -3.07 -0.26 19.80
CA GLY A 156 -3.81 -1.09 18.86
C GLY A 156 -3.95 -0.54 17.45
N SER A 157 -3.44 0.66 17.17
CA SER A 157 -3.32 1.15 15.80
C SER A 157 -2.45 0.20 14.96
N VAL A 158 -2.80 0.08 13.68
CA VAL A 158 -2.08 -0.69 12.65
C VAL A 158 -1.66 0.16 11.47
N ASP A 159 -2.13 1.40 11.42
CA ASP A 159 -1.77 2.44 10.46
C ASP A 159 -1.36 3.68 11.26
N ILE A 160 -0.06 3.94 11.27
CA ILE A 160 0.60 4.85 12.22
C ILE A 160 1.42 5.82 11.41
N ALA A 161 1.24 7.13 11.57
CA ALA A 161 1.89 8.11 10.73
C ALA A 161 2.46 9.30 11.50
N CYS A 162 3.41 9.99 10.90
CA CYS A 162 3.74 11.36 11.27
C CYS A 162 3.57 12.26 10.05
N ILE A 163 2.83 13.34 10.23
CA ILE A 163 2.67 14.40 9.22
C ILE A 163 3.68 15.50 9.51
N TYR A 164 4.38 15.95 8.47
CA TYR A 164 5.30 17.07 8.47
C TYR A 164 4.74 18.19 7.62
N ASP A 165 4.19 19.23 8.25
CA ASP A 165 3.54 20.33 7.55
C ASP A 165 4.36 21.62 7.59
N LYS A 166 4.32 22.39 6.50
CA LYS A 166 4.84 23.75 6.50
C LYS A 166 3.83 24.69 7.15
N PRO A 167 4.25 25.62 8.05
CA PRO A 167 3.34 26.50 8.81
C PRO A 167 2.37 27.38 8.00
N HIS A 168 2.56 27.52 6.68
CA HIS A 168 1.80 28.44 5.83
C HIS A 168 1.33 27.86 4.49
N ASP A 169 1.63 26.59 4.18
CA ASP A 169 1.31 25.97 2.90
C ASP A 169 0.49 24.69 3.09
N VAL A 170 -0.83 24.85 3.01
CA VAL A 170 -1.77 23.71 3.07
C VAL A 170 -1.61 22.89 1.78
N GLY A 171 -1.17 21.64 1.90
CA GLY A 171 -1.00 20.69 0.79
C GLY A 171 0.46 20.40 0.40
N ASP A 172 1.42 21.07 1.03
CA ASP A 172 2.87 20.92 0.78
C ASP A 172 3.56 20.01 1.82
N GLY A 173 2.76 19.40 2.70
CA GLY A 173 3.21 18.49 3.76
C GLY A 173 3.64 17.13 3.24
N VAL A 174 4.43 16.43 4.06
CA VAL A 174 4.83 15.03 3.83
C VAL A 174 4.24 14.17 4.93
N GLU A 175 3.58 13.09 4.57
CA GLU A 175 3.15 12.05 5.50
C GLU A 175 4.10 10.86 5.40
N VAL A 176 4.58 10.38 6.56
CA VAL A 176 5.34 9.15 6.68
C VAL A 176 4.50 8.17 7.47
N ASP A 177 3.96 7.15 6.80
CA ASP A 177 3.07 6.15 7.40
C ASP A 177 3.72 4.76 7.45
N LEU A 178 3.42 4.03 8.52
CA LEU A 178 3.79 2.65 8.74
C LEU A 178 2.53 1.82 8.94
N GLN A 179 2.28 0.96 7.97
CA GLN A 179 1.23 -0.03 8.00
C GLN A 179 1.80 -1.37 8.48
N THR A 180 1.11 -2.00 9.43
CA THR A 180 1.47 -3.31 9.99
C THR A 180 0.47 -4.38 9.56
N SER A 181 0.74 -5.66 9.85
CA SER A 181 -0.05 -6.81 9.38
C SER A 181 -1.58 -6.71 9.56
N GLY A 182 -2.08 -5.92 10.52
CA GLY A 182 -3.52 -5.72 10.72
C GLY A 182 -4.18 -4.75 9.73
N ALA A 183 -3.38 -3.96 9.00
CA ALA A 183 -3.82 -2.97 8.01
C ALA A 183 -4.07 -3.60 6.62
N PHE A 184 -3.77 -4.89 6.42
CA PHE A 184 -3.84 -5.53 5.09
C PHE A 184 -4.97 -6.54 5.04
N ALA A 185 -5.75 -6.52 3.96
CA ALA A 185 -6.82 -7.50 3.71
C ALA A 185 -6.32 -8.95 3.57
N VAL A 186 -5.07 -9.11 3.11
CA VAL A 186 -4.44 -10.42 2.91
C VAL A 186 -3.07 -10.49 3.55
N ASP A 187 -2.10 -9.75 3.01
CA ASP A 187 -0.72 -9.68 3.48
C ASP A 187 -0.03 -8.44 2.88
N ALA A 188 1.13 -8.08 3.42
CA ALA A 188 1.87 -6.89 3.00
C ALA A 188 2.37 -6.99 1.55
N SER A 189 2.71 -8.19 1.07
CA SER A 189 3.22 -8.38 -0.29
C SER A 189 2.14 -8.14 -1.35
N SER A 190 0.93 -8.59 -1.07
CA SER A 190 -0.26 -8.39 -1.88
C SER A 190 -0.72 -6.95 -1.87
N GLU A 191 -0.71 -6.30 -0.69
CA GLU A 191 -1.01 -4.88 -0.57
C GLU A 191 0.01 -4.03 -1.34
N PHE A 192 1.30 -4.31 -1.20
CA PHE A 192 2.34 -3.66 -2.00
C PHE A 192 2.07 -3.82 -3.50
N ALA A 193 1.80 -5.05 -3.96
CA ALA A 193 1.55 -5.29 -5.39
C ALA A 193 0.31 -4.55 -5.92
N LEU A 194 -0.74 -4.43 -5.09
CA LEU A 194 -1.94 -3.67 -5.40
C LEU A 194 -1.65 -2.17 -5.47
N ALA A 195 -1.01 -1.61 -4.44
CA ALA A 195 -0.69 -0.20 -4.34
C ALA A 195 0.28 0.27 -5.44
N THR A 196 1.25 -0.58 -5.82
CA THR A 196 2.30 -0.20 -6.77
C THR A 196 2.07 -0.70 -8.20
N GLY A 197 0.89 -1.21 -8.53
CA GLY A 197 0.64 -1.89 -9.81
C GLY A 197 0.96 -1.06 -11.07
N THR A 198 0.91 0.27 -10.96
CA THR A 198 1.29 1.23 -12.03
C THR A 198 2.51 2.07 -11.67
N GLY A 199 3.18 1.76 -10.57
CA GLY A 199 4.29 2.55 -10.05
C GLY A 199 5.62 2.27 -10.75
N GLU A 200 6.53 3.24 -10.64
CA GLU A 200 7.91 3.11 -11.10
C GLU A 200 8.77 2.51 -9.98
N ALA A 201 9.54 1.47 -10.29
CA ALA A 201 10.44 0.85 -9.31
C ALA A 201 11.51 1.84 -8.84
N VAL A 202 11.84 1.80 -7.55
CA VAL A 202 12.81 2.71 -6.92
C VAL A 202 14.00 1.93 -6.40
N ASP A 203 15.16 2.15 -7.03
CA ASP A 203 16.42 1.54 -6.62
C ASP A 203 17.11 2.31 -5.48
N GLY A 204 18.10 1.69 -4.83
CA GLY A 204 18.98 2.34 -3.86
C GLY A 204 18.38 2.61 -2.47
N ILE A 205 17.23 1.99 -2.16
CA ILE A 205 16.68 1.89 -0.80
C ILE A 205 17.17 0.60 -0.10
N GLY A 206 17.56 -0.42 -0.86
CA GLY A 206 17.94 -1.74 -0.32
C GLY A 206 16.76 -2.67 -0.04
N LEU A 207 15.54 -2.19 -0.23
CA LEU A 207 14.29 -2.92 -0.10
C LEU A 207 13.46 -2.77 -1.39
N LYS A 208 12.45 -3.63 -1.55
CA LYS A 208 11.52 -3.53 -2.68
C LYS A 208 10.66 -2.27 -2.51
N ALA A 209 10.74 -1.36 -3.47
CA ALA A 209 10.07 -0.08 -3.41
C ALA A 209 9.59 0.39 -4.79
N ALA A 210 8.53 1.18 -4.82
CA ALA A 210 8.06 1.85 -6.02
C ALA A 210 7.38 3.19 -5.69
N CYS A 211 7.48 4.14 -6.60
CA CYS A 211 6.78 5.41 -6.54
C CYS A 211 5.54 5.37 -7.41
N VAL A 212 4.45 5.91 -6.89
CA VAL A 212 3.14 5.93 -7.54
C VAL A 212 2.67 7.38 -7.58
N ASP A 213 2.30 7.85 -8.76
CA ASP A 213 1.70 9.17 -8.94
C ASP A 213 0.17 9.06 -8.97
N GLU A 214 -0.49 9.72 -8.03
CA GLU A 214 -1.93 9.75 -7.87
C GLU A 214 -2.46 11.07 -8.44
N LEU A 215 -2.59 11.14 -9.78
CA LEU A 215 -2.95 12.38 -10.47
C LEU A 215 -4.39 12.84 -10.24
N THR A 216 -5.23 11.98 -9.64
CA THR A 216 -6.66 12.24 -9.40
C THR A 216 -6.97 12.72 -7.99
N THR A 217 -6.01 12.67 -7.06
CA THR A 217 -6.17 13.28 -5.73
C THR A 217 -6.10 14.80 -5.86
N THR A 218 -6.59 15.52 -4.85
CA THR A 218 -6.54 16.97 -4.81
C THR A 218 -5.94 17.42 -3.48
N PRO A 219 -4.68 17.92 -3.47
CA PRO A 219 -3.78 18.02 -4.62
C PRO A 219 -3.33 16.64 -5.16
N PRO A 220 -2.95 16.53 -6.45
CA PRO A 220 -2.22 15.37 -6.96
C PRO A 220 -1.04 15.02 -6.04
N SER A 221 -0.88 13.75 -5.72
CA SER A 221 0.14 13.25 -4.79
C SER A 221 1.11 12.30 -5.47
N THR A 222 2.31 12.20 -4.91
CA THR A 222 3.22 11.09 -5.18
C THR A 222 3.42 10.34 -3.87
N THR A 223 3.38 9.01 -3.96
CA THR A 223 3.56 8.11 -2.83
C THR A 223 4.69 7.13 -3.14
N LEU A 224 5.73 7.12 -2.29
CA LEU A 224 6.73 6.07 -2.27
C LEU A 224 6.23 4.97 -1.35
N VAL A 225 6.07 3.76 -1.87
CA VAL A 225 5.70 2.56 -1.10
C VAL A 225 6.92 1.66 -0.98
N VAL A 226 7.25 1.23 0.23
CA VAL A 226 8.38 0.34 0.53
C VAL A 226 7.87 -0.88 1.30
N LEU A 227 8.15 -2.06 0.77
CA LEU A 227 7.88 -3.32 1.47
C LEU A 227 8.99 -3.60 2.47
N LEU A 228 8.67 -3.55 3.76
CA LEU A 228 9.59 -3.83 4.85
C LEU A 228 9.54 -5.30 5.26
N SER A 229 10.44 -5.70 6.16
CA SER A 229 10.40 -7.01 6.80
C SER A 229 9.20 -7.14 7.76
N GLY A 230 8.74 -8.38 8.00
CA GLY A 230 7.79 -8.69 9.09
C GLY A 230 6.35 -8.23 8.87
N GLU A 231 5.82 -8.36 7.64
CA GLU A 231 4.45 -7.93 7.28
C GLU A 231 4.20 -6.45 7.58
N ARG A 232 5.05 -5.59 6.99
CA ARG A 232 4.98 -4.14 7.15
C ARG A 232 5.20 -3.42 5.83
N ILE A 233 4.52 -2.30 5.65
CA ILE A 233 4.73 -1.36 4.55
C ILE A 233 5.01 0.01 5.14
N LEU A 234 6.07 0.65 4.66
CA LEU A 234 6.27 2.09 4.86
C LEU A 234 5.76 2.81 3.63
N ARG A 235 4.94 3.85 3.79
CA ARG A 235 4.62 4.76 2.70
C ARG A 235 5.02 6.18 3.08
N VAL A 236 5.45 6.93 2.07
CA VAL A 236 5.80 8.34 2.20
C VAL A 236 5.08 9.09 1.11
N THR A 237 4.18 9.98 1.50
CA THR A 237 3.23 10.66 0.60
C THR A 237 3.46 12.16 0.65
N GLN A 238 3.45 12.82 -0.51
CA GLN A 238 3.51 14.29 -0.59
C GLN A 238 2.66 14.82 -1.76
N GLY A 239 1.92 15.90 -1.51
CA GLY A 239 1.26 16.66 -2.56
C GLY A 239 2.27 17.32 -3.50
N PHE A 240 2.11 17.13 -4.82
CA PHE A 240 3.06 17.58 -5.85
C PHE A 240 4.53 17.22 -5.57
N GLY A 241 4.75 16.13 -4.83
CA GLY A 241 6.07 15.68 -4.41
C GLY A 241 6.93 15.15 -5.55
N SER A 242 8.20 14.90 -5.25
CA SER A 242 9.05 14.12 -6.13
C SER A 242 9.48 12.83 -5.45
N CYS A 243 9.50 11.73 -6.20
CA CYS A 243 9.96 10.44 -5.69
C CYS A 243 11.35 10.51 -5.03
N ALA A 244 12.25 11.36 -5.55
CA ALA A 244 13.58 11.56 -4.99
C ALA A 244 13.56 12.15 -3.56
N ASN A 245 12.63 13.07 -3.27
CA ASN A 245 12.45 13.61 -1.93
C ASN A 245 11.84 12.57 -0.98
N LEU A 246 10.80 11.86 -1.43
CA LEU A 246 10.14 10.80 -0.64
C LEU A 246 11.14 9.70 -0.27
N LYS A 247 12.05 9.35 -1.20
CA LYS A 247 13.14 8.41 -0.94
C LYS A 247 14.04 8.84 0.21
N ARG A 248 14.35 10.13 0.35
CA ARG A 248 15.19 10.64 1.45
C ARG A 248 14.50 10.44 2.80
N PHE A 249 13.20 10.75 2.87
CA PHE A 249 12.38 10.48 4.06
C PHE A 249 12.39 8.98 4.41
N ALA A 250 12.10 8.12 3.42
CA ALA A 250 12.07 6.68 3.63
C ALA A 250 13.41 6.14 4.15
N GLN A 251 14.53 6.59 3.60
CA GLN A 251 15.86 6.15 4.05
C GLN A 251 16.14 6.53 5.51
N VAL A 252 15.71 7.70 5.97
CA VAL A 252 15.83 8.11 7.39
C VAL A 252 14.93 7.25 8.27
N ALA A 253 13.66 7.09 7.88
CA ALA A 253 12.67 6.35 8.64
C ALA A 253 13.03 4.86 8.79
N ILE A 254 13.43 4.19 7.69
CA ILE A 254 13.81 2.77 7.68
C ILE A 254 14.92 2.48 8.69
N GLY A 255 15.93 3.36 8.81
CA GLY A 255 17.01 3.20 9.77
C GLY A 255 16.58 3.21 11.25
N ARG A 256 15.31 3.51 11.55
CA ARG A 256 14.72 3.52 12.90
C ARG A 256 13.57 2.55 13.08
N ILE A 257 13.00 2.04 11.98
CA ILE A 257 11.80 1.17 11.99
C ILE A 257 12.16 -0.27 11.65
N ASP A 258 13.13 -0.51 10.76
CA ASP A 258 13.48 -1.85 10.27
C ASP A 258 14.57 -2.52 11.11
#